data_AF-A0A5K0Y3X9-F1
#
_entry.id   AF-A0A5K0Y3X9-F1
#
_cell.length_a   1.000
_cell.length_b   1.000
_cell.length_c   1.000
_cell.angle_alpha   90.00
_cell.angle_beta   90.00
_cell.angle_gamma   90.00
#
_symmetry.space_group_name_H-M   'P 1'
#
loop_
_entity.id
_entity.type
_entity.pdbx_description
1 polymer ?
#
loop_
_entity_poly.entity_id
_entity_poly.type
_entity_poly.pdbx_seq_one_letter_code
_entity_poly.pdbx_strand_id
1 'polypeptide(L)'
;EVFDKDTFSRDDPMGYAEFDIHPFIEAVEMKANGVPCNEIHKKLVPNRQNCYAEESCIKCVEGKIIQDLCLRLRNVECGEVEIQLEWINIKSV
;
A
#
# COMPACT_ATOMS: atom_id res chain seq x y z
N GLU A 1 -8.15 -4.29 -8.16
CA GLU A 1 -8.81 -4.00 -9.44
C GLU A 1 -9.98 -3.06 -9.18
N VAL A 2 -10.33 -2.23 -10.15
CA VAL A 2 -11.46 -1.26 -10.06
C VAL A 2 -12.47 -1.62 -11.14
N PHE A 3 -13.76 -1.50 -10.83
CA PHE A 3 -14.87 -1.83 -11.74
C PHE A 3 -15.97 -0.76 -11.63
N ASP A 4 -16.64 -0.46 -12.74
CA ASP A 4 -17.87 0.32 -12.75
C ASP A 4 -19.07 -0.59 -12.52
N LYS A 5 -19.99 -0.18 -11.67
CA LYS A 5 -21.14 -1.01 -11.29
C LYS A 5 -22.32 -0.76 -12.23
N ASP A 6 -22.71 -1.79 -12.94
CA ASP A 6 -23.86 -1.75 -13.84
C ASP A 6 -25.08 -2.47 -13.28
N THR A 7 -26.28 -1.92 -13.53
CA THR A 7 -27.53 -2.49 -12.98
C THR A 7 -28.08 -3.63 -13.84
N PHE A 8 -27.85 -3.60 -15.15
CA PHE A 8 -28.43 -4.54 -16.11
C PHE A 8 -27.40 -5.20 -17.05
N SER A 9 -26.12 -4.83 -16.91
CA SER A 9 -24.96 -5.37 -17.65
C SER A 9 -23.93 -5.91 -16.66
N ARG A 10 -22.84 -6.47 -17.20
CA ARG A 10 -21.67 -6.85 -16.40
C ARG A 10 -20.85 -5.59 -16.14
N ASP A 11 -20.29 -5.52 -14.93
CA ASP A 11 -19.40 -4.44 -14.51
C ASP A 11 -18.18 -4.32 -15.43
N ASP A 12 -17.91 -3.11 -15.91
CA ASP A 12 -16.80 -2.82 -16.82
C ASP A 12 -15.48 -2.62 -16.03
N PRO A 13 -14.36 -3.20 -16.48
CA PRO A 13 -13.07 -3.05 -15.81
C PRO A 13 -12.51 -1.63 -15.98
N MET A 14 -12.13 -1.02 -14.87
CA MET A 14 -11.54 0.32 -14.80
C MET A 14 -10.04 0.30 -14.42
N GLY A 15 -9.37 -0.83 -14.67
CA GLY A 15 -7.94 -1.00 -14.46
C GLY A 15 -7.55 -1.64 -13.12
N TYR A 16 -6.25 -1.85 -12.94
CA TYR A 16 -5.71 -2.53 -11.77
C TYR A 16 -4.32 -2.01 -11.36
N ALA A 17 -3.97 -2.19 -10.10
CA ALA A 17 -2.62 -1.92 -9.61
C ALA A 17 -2.20 -3.02 -8.64
N GLU A 18 -0.89 -3.21 -8.54
CA GLU A 18 -0.25 -4.15 -7.63
C GLU A 18 0.92 -3.44 -6.91
N PHE A 19 1.20 -3.88 -5.69
CA PHE A 19 2.34 -3.39 -4.91
C PHE A 19 2.93 -4.54 -4.10
N ASP A 20 4.22 -4.42 -3.76
CA ASP A 20 4.90 -5.41 -2.94
C ASP A 20 4.70 -5.10 -1.44
N ILE A 21 4.19 -6.06 -0.69
CA ILE A 21 3.94 -5.95 0.75
C ILE A 21 5.17 -6.30 1.59
N HIS A 22 6.16 -7.02 1.06
CA HIS A 22 7.32 -7.47 1.85
C HIS A 22 8.05 -6.32 2.59
N PRO A 23 8.27 -5.13 1.98
CA PRO A 23 8.86 -3.98 2.66
C PRO A 23 8.08 -3.52 3.90
N PHE A 24 6.74 -3.64 3.87
CA PHE A 24 5.88 -3.31 5.01
C PHE A 24 6.03 -4.32 6.14
N ILE A 25 6.05 -5.62 5.81
CA ILE A 25 6.21 -6.71 6.77
C ILE A 25 7.59 -6.64 7.44
N GLU A 26 8.64 -6.35 6.69
CA GLU A 26 10.00 -6.15 7.23
C GLU A 26 10.00 -5.06 8.32
N ALA A 27 9.33 -3.92 8.09
CA ALA A 27 9.22 -2.86 9.09
C ALA A 27 8.42 -3.29 10.34
N VAL A 28 7.37 -4.08 10.15
CA VAL A 28 6.58 -4.68 11.26
C VAL A 28 7.45 -5.61 12.10
N GLU A 29 8.24 -6.48 11.47
CA GLU A 29 9.14 -7.42 12.16
C GLU A 29 10.27 -6.68 12.89
N MET A 30 10.87 -5.66 12.28
CA MET A 30 11.90 -4.83 12.93
C MET A 30 11.37 -4.23 14.24
N LYS A 31 10.16 -3.68 14.20
CA LYS A 31 9.51 -3.15 15.41
C LYS A 31 9.22 -4.24 16.44
N ALA A 32 8.75 -5.41 16.02
CA ALA A 32 8.51 -6.55 16.90
C ALA A 32 9.80 -7.03 17.61
N ASN A 33 10.94 -6.91 16.93
CA ASN A 33 12.28 -7.21 17.47
C ASN A 33 12.85 -6.08 18.35
N GLY A 34 12.07 -5.04 18.65
CA GLY A 34 12.45 -3.98 19.58
C GLY A 34 13.24 -2.83 18.95
N VAL A 35 13.28 -2.72 17.61
CA VAL A 35 13.88 -1.56 16.95
C VAL A 35 13.05 -0.30 17.26
N PRO A 36 13.66 0.79 17.75
CA PRO A 36 12.94 2.01 18.11
C PRO A 36 12.26 2.65 16.89
N CYS A 37 11.03 3.10 17.11
CA CYS A 37 10.03 3.43 16.09
C CYS A 37 10.06 4.93 15.72
N ASN A 38 11.26 5.51 15.63
CA ASN A 38 11.43 6.96 15.61
C ASN A 38 11.68 7.53 14.21
N GLU A 39 11.64 6.69 13.16
CA GLU A 39 12.14 7.04 11.83
C GLU A 39 11.30 6.43 10.69
N ILE A 40 11.52 6.96 9.49
CA ILE A 40 11.07 6.34 8.23
C ILE A 40 11.86 5.05 8.04
N HIS A 41 11.18 3.90 7.99
CA HIS A 41 11.83 2.61 7.81
C HIS A 41 12.34 2.42 6.38
N LYS A 42 11.54 2.86 5.39
CA LYS A 42 11.82 2.62 3.99
C LYS A 42 11.04 3.59 3.11
N LYS A 43 11.65 3.96 1.98
CA LYS A 43 11.04 4.76 0.91
C LYS A 43 11.02 3.95 -0.36
N LEU A 44 9.86 3.86 -1.00
CA LEU A 44 9.67 3.19 -2.28
C LEU A 44 9.34 4.23 -3.32
N VAL A 45 10.21 4.35 -4.32
CA VAL A 45 10.06 5.34 -5.39
C VAL A 45 9.35 4.74 -6.62
N PRO A 46 8.56 5.55 -7.34
CA PRO A 46 8.01 5.18 -8.63
C PRO A 46 9.08 4.68 -9.61
N ASN A 47 8.80 3.58 -10.31
CA ASN A 47 9.62 3.07 -11.39
C ASN A 47 8.77 2.38 -12.46
N ARG A 48 9.40 1.92 -13.55
CA ARG A 48 8.67 1.33 -14.69
C ARG A 48 8.10 -0.06 -14.40
N GLN A 49 8.56 -0.72 -13.34
CA GLN A 49 8.16 -2.07 -12.96
C GLN A 49 7.04 -2.08 -11.92
N ASN A 50 6.92 -1.04 -11.10
CA ASN A 50 5.92 -0.92 -10.04
C ASN A 50 4.71 -0.05 -10.47
N CYS A 51 3.74 0.13 -9.57
CA CYS A 51 2.54 0.93 -9.81
C CYS A 51 2.50 2.22 -8.97
N TYR A 52 3.59 2.62 -8.31
CA TYR A 52 3.57 3.82 -7.47
C TYR A 52 3.47 5.06 -8.35
N ALA A 53 2.48 5.92 -8.07
CA ALA A 53 2.36 7.25 -8.68
C ALA A 53 3.27 8.27 -7.98
N GLU A 54 3.47 8.09 -6.67
CA GLU A 54 4.28 8.95 -5.80
C GLU A 54 5.21 8.13 -4.91
N GLU A 55 6.15 8.79 -4.23
CA GLU A 55 7.00 8.12 -3.22
C GLU A 55 6.13 7.58 -2.07
N SER A 56 6.21 6.28 -1.83
CA SER A 56 5.59 5.65 -0.67
C SER A 56 6.58 5.56 0.49
N CYS A 57 6.16 5.98 1.67
CA CYS A 57 6.97 5.98 2.88
C CYS A 57 6.36 5.04 3.92
N ILE A 58 7.16 4.12 4.44
CA ILE A 58 6.81 3.30 5.60
C ILE A 58 7.30 4.04 6.85
N LYS A 59 6.38 4.40 7.73
CA LYS A 59 6.64 5.23 8.92
C LYS A 59 6.11 4.54 10.16
N CYS A 60 6.70 4.85 11.31
CA CYS A 60 6.10 4.53 12.59
C CYS A 60 5.47 5.78 13.21
N VAL A 61 4.16 5.75 13.45
CA VAL A 61 3.39 6.86 14.03
C VAL A 61 2.66 6.34 15.25
N GLU A 62 2.87 6.96 16.41
CA GLU A 62 2.25 6.56 17.69
C GLU A 62 2.44 5.07 18.02
N GLY A 63 3.61 4.52 17.66
CA GLY A 63 3.89 3.11 17.86
C GLY A 63 3.05 2.19 16.96
N LYS A 64 2.61 2.64 15.78
CA LYS A 64 1.98 1.84 14.71
C LYS A 64 2.79 1.97 13.43
N ILE A 65 2.92 0.87 12.67
CA ILE A 65 3.54 0.92 11.34
C ILE A 65 2.46 1.30 10.33
N ILE A 66 2.70 2.38 9.59
CA ILE A 66 1.80 2.95 8.60
C ILE A 66 2.56 3.07 7.28
N GLN A 67 1.89 2.77 6.17
CA GLN A 67 2.40 3.04 4.82
C GLN A 67 1.33 3.70 3.96
N ASP A 68 1.63 4.89 3.47
CA ASP A 68 0.80 5.59 2.49
C ASP A 68 1.20 5.15 1.08
N LEU A 69 0.21 4.88 0.23
CA LEU A 69 0.37 4.38 -1.13
C LEU A 69 -0.52 5.20 -2.07
N CYS A 70 0.08 5.81 -3.09
CA CYS A 70 -0.66 6.30 -4.26
C CYS A 70 -0.30 5.41 -5.45
N LEU A 71 -1.30 4.69 -5.99
CA LEU A 71 -1.11 3.67 -7.01
C LEU A 71 -1.76 4.09 -8.33
N ARG A 72 -0.97 4.10 -9.40
CA ARG A 72 -1.45 4.33 -10.76
C ARG A 72 -2.01 3.05 -11.35
N LEU A 73 -3.24 3.13 -11.85
CA LEU A 73 -3.91 1.99 -12.48
C LEU A 73 -3.28 1.68 -13.85
N ARG A 74 -3.16 0.39 -14.14
CA ARG A 74 -2.74 -0.20 -15.42
C ARG A 74 -3.96 -0.63 -16.22
N ASN A 75 -3.78 -0.73 -17.54
CA ASN A 75 -4.79 -1.14 -18.51
C ASN A 75 -6.07 -0.29 -18.47
N VAL A 76 -5.91 1.02 -18.20
CA VAL A 76 -6.96 2.04 -18.26
C VAL A 76 -6.33 3.35 -18.74
N GLU A 77 -7.14 4.26 -19.29
CA GLU A 77 -6.65 5.55 -19.82
C GLU A 77 -6.12 6.46 -18.72
N CYS A 78 -6.77 6.46 -17.56
CA CYS A 78 -6.42 7.26 -16.39
C CYS A 78 -7.00 6.64 -15.11
N GLY A 79 -6.46 7.06 -13.97
CA GLY A 79 -6.95 6.65 -12.66
C GLY A 79 -5.82 6.34 -11.70
N GLU A 80 -5.97 6.84 -10.48
CA GLU A 80 -5.07 6.58 -9.35
C GLU A 80 -5.92 6.19 -8.14
N VAL A 81 -5.35 5.36 -7.28
CA VAL A 81 -5.98 4.88 -6.06
C VAL A 81 -5.05 5.16 -4.89
N GLU A 82 -5.55 5.92 -3.92
CA GLU A 82 -4.86 6.19 -2.66
C GLU A 82 -5.33 5.19 -1.59
N ILE A 83 -4.39 4.52 -0.94
CA ILE A 83 -4.64 3.61 0.17
C ILE A 83 -3.60 3.79 1.26
N GLN A 84 -3.97 3.42 2.49
CA GLN A 84 -3.08 3.39 3.64
C GLN A 84 -3.09 1.99 4.26
N LEU A 85 -1.91 1.45 4.53
CA LEU A 85 -1.75 0.19 5.27
C LEU A 85 -1.49 0.50 6.75
N GLU A 86 -2.20 -0.23 7.63
CA GLU A 86 -1.96 -0.24 9.07
C GLU A 86 -1.84 -1.69 9.56
N TRP A 87 -0.85 -1.98 10.40
CA TRP A 87 -0.68 -3.31 10.99
C TRP A 87 -1.46 -3.46 12.29
N ILE A 88 -2.32 -4.49 12.37
CA ILE A 88 -3.07 -4.87 13.57
C ILE A 88 -2.49 -6.19 14.12
N ASN A 89 -2.00 -6.16 15.36
CA ASN A 89 -1.53 -7.35 16.04
C ASN A 89 -2.70 -8.10 16.70
N ILE A 90 -2.93 -9.35 16.31
CA ILE A 90 -3.88 -10.25 16.95
C ILE A 90 -3.17 -10.99 18.07
N LYS A 91 -3.48 -10.65 19.32
CA LYS A 91 -2.98 -11.42 20.47
C LYS A 91 -3.67 -12.78 20.47
N SER A 92 -2.89 -13.87 20.39
CA SER A 92 -3.41 -15.18 20.81
C SER A 92 -3.54 -15.15 22.33
N VAL A 93 -4.76 -15.43 22.80
CA VAL A 93 -5.13 -15.60 24.21
C VAL A 93 -4.59 -16.93 24.72
#